data_AF-A0A392VIM0-F1
#
_entry.id   AF-A0A392VIM0-F1
#
_cell.length_a   1.000
_cell.length_b   1.000
_cell.length_c   1.000
_cell.angle_alpha   90.00
_cell.angle_beta   90.00
_cell.angle_gamma   90.00
#
_symmetry.space_group_name_H-M   'P 1'
#
loop_
_entity.id
_entity.type
_entity.pdbx_description
1 polymer ?
#
loop_
_entity_poly.entity_id
_entity_poly.type
_entity_poly.pdbx_seq_one_letter_code
_entity_poly.pdbx_strand_id
1 'polypeptide(L)' 'KGSAMTWLKSLPDKSVRSWTDLYTQFSSHLTARKRQPKTVASLGGIVQGMDETLRDYIERFTREA' A
#
# COMPACT_ATOMS: atom_id res chain seq x y z
N LYS A 1 14.48 -11.76 -10.01
CA LYS A 1 14.45 -10.40 -10.60
C LYS A 1 13.21 -9.69 -10.05
N GLY A 2 13.37 -8.61 -9.27
CA GLY A 2 12.27 -8.00 -8.51
C GLY A 2 11.31 -7.13 -9.35
N SER A 3 10.11 -6.85 -8.82
CA SER A 3 9.06 -6.05 -9.46
C SER A 3 9.54 -4.69 -9.95
N ALA A 4 10.43 -4.03 -9.20
CA ALA A 4 11.04 -2.75 -9.56
C ALA A 4 11.84 -2.81 -10.87
N MET A 5 12.61 -3.88 -11.08
CA MET A 5 13.43 -4.05 -12.28
C MET A 5 12.59 -4.39 -13.52
N THR A 6 11.46 -5.07 -13.32
CA THR A 6 10.48 -5.33 -14.38
C THR A 6 9.79 -4.04 -14.82
N TRP A 7 9.36 -3.20 -13.87
CA TRP A 7 8.79 -1.89 -14.17
C TRP A 7 9.77 -1.00 -14.93
N LEU A 8 11.01 -0.89 -14.46
CA LEU A 8 12.02 -0.02 -15.08
C LEU A 8 12.28 -0.40 -16.54
N LYS A 9 12.24 -1.70 -16.86
CA LYS A 9 12.40 -2.21 -18.24
C LYS A 9 11.17 -2.06 -19.13
N SER A 10 10.01 -1.78 -18.54
CA SER A 10 8.76 -1.57 -19.27
C SER A 10 8.52 -0.12 -19.69
N LEU A 11 9.40 0.80 -19.25
CA LEU A 11 9.29 2.21 -19.59
C LEU A 11 9.53 2.43 -21.09
N PRO A 12 8.70 3.24 -21.77
CA PRO A 12 8.94 3.65 -23.15
C PRO A 12 10.24 4.47 -23.27
N ASP A 13 10.83 4.46 -24.47
CA ASP A 13 12.00 5.29 -24.75
C ASP A 13 11.71 6.77 -24.49
N LYS A 14 12.64 7.44 -23.81
CA LYS A 14 12.55 8.87 -23.47
C LYS A 14 11.34 9.24 -22.60
N SER A 15 10.73 8.29 -21.89
CA SER A 15 9.61 8.54 -20.96
C SER A 15 10.02 9.22 -19.66
N VAL A 16 11.32 9.23 -19.35
CA VAL A 16 11.89 9.87 -18.16
C VAL A 16 12.77 11.02 -18.62
N ARG A 17 12.39 12.25 -18.25
CA ARG A 17 13.08 13.47 -18.71
C ARG A 17 14.02 14.06 -17.67
N SER A 18 13.92 13.63 -16.41
CA SER A 18 14.77 14.09 -15.31
C SER A 18 14.78 13.07 -14.17
N TRP A 19 15.69 13.27 -13.21
CA TRP A 19 15.70 12.48 -11.97
C TRP A 19 14.41 12.64 -11.16
N THR A 20 13.87 13.84 -11.08
CA THR A 20 12.62 14.13 -10.36
C THR A 20 11.42 13.41 -10.99
N ASP A 21 11.39 13.32 -12.32
CA ASP A 21 10.38 12.60 -13.09
C ASP A 21 10.46 11.09 -12.82
N LEU A 22 11.68 10.53 -12.84
CA LEU A 22 11.91 9.13 -12.45
C LEU A 22 11.44 8.84 -11.03
N TYR A 23 11.82 9.68 -10.06
CA TYR A 23 11.45 9.53 -8.66
C TYR A 23 9.94 9.53 -8.46
N THR A 24 9.24 10.45 -9.13
CA THR A 24 7.78 10.57 -9.06
C THR A 24 7.09 9.33 -9.63
N GLN A 25 7.47 8.91 -10.83
CA GLN A 25 6.88 7.74 -11.50
C GLN A 25 7.17 6.44 -10.73
N PHE A 26 8.41 6.26 -10.25
CA PHE A 26 8.82 5.10 -9.46
C PHE A 26 8.07 5.02 -8.13
N SER A 27 8.01 6.15 -7.42
CA SER A 27 7.28 6.25 -6.16
C SER A 27 5.82 5.93 -6.39
N SER A 28 5.15 6.61 -7.33
CA SER A 28 3.76 6.33 -7.67
C SER A 28 3.52 4.86 -8.04
N HIS A 29 4.38 4.24 -8.85
CA HIS A 29 4.21 2.85 -9.26
C HIS A 29 4.34 1.86 -8.10
N LEU A 30 5.32 2.07 -7.21
CA LEU A 30 5.54 1.19 -6.06
C LEU A 30 4.62 1.50 -4.88
N THR A 31 4.14 2.74 -4.76
CA THR A 31 3.18 3.13 -3.72
C THR A 31 1.73 3.04 -4.16
N ALA A 32 1.43 2.86 -5.45
CA ALA A 32 0.07 2.61 -5.94
C ALA A 32 -0.52 1.31 -5.36
N ARG A 33 0.33 0.38 -4.90
CA ARG A 33 -0.07 -0.82 -4.15
C ARG A 33 0.01 -0.66 -2.63
N LYS A 34 0.48 0.49 -2.11
CA LYS A 34 0.36 0.77 -0.68
C LYS A 34 -1.12 0.98 -0.40
N ARG A 35 -1.67 0.05 0.37
CA ARG A 35 -3.06 -0.09 0.83
C ARG A 35 -3.82 1.24 0.78
N GLN A 36 -5.04 1.19 0.23
CA GLN A 36 -6.03 2.26 0.34
C GLN A 36 -5.95 2.90 1.74
N PRO A 37 -5.99 4.24 1.84
CA PRO A 37 -6.07 4.91 3.14
C PRO A 37 -7.18 4.22 3.94
N LYS A 38 -6.82 3.62 5.07
CA LYS A 38 -7.78 2.96 5.96
C LYS A 38 -8.71 4.06 6.46
N THR A 39 -9.90 4.12 5.89
CA THR A 39 -10.91 5.12 6.24
C THR A 39 -11.58 4.73 7.55
N VAL A 40 -12.18 5.68 8.25
CA VAL A 40 -13.05 5.41 9.41
C VAL A 40 -14.12 4.36 9.08
N ALA A 41 -14.62 4.36 7.84
CA ALA A 41 -15.55 3.34 7.35
C ALA A 41 -14.94 1.93 7.28
N SER A 42 -13.66 1.79 6.91
CA SER A 42 -12.96 0.50 6.93
C SER A 42 -12.72 -0.03 8.35
N LEU A 43 -12.55 0.87 9.34
CA LEU A 43 -12.40 0.50 10.75
C LEU A 43 -13.73 0.14 11.41
N GLY A 44 -14.84 0.75 10.97
CA GLY A 44 -16.18 0.43 11.47
C GLY A 44 -16.63 -1.02 11.23
N GLY A 45 -16.00 -1.73 10.28
CA GLY A 45 -16.24 -3.15 10.04
C GLY A 45 -15.47 -4.09 11.00
N ILE A 46 -14.55 -3.56 11.80
CA ILE A 46 -13.74 -4.34 12.74
C ILE A 46 -14.46 -4.33 14.09
N VAL A 47 -15.36 -5.29 14.27
CA VAL A 47 -16.05 -5.54 15.53
C VAL A 47 -15.44 -6.76 16.24
N GLN A 48 -15.48 -6.75 17.57
CA GLN A 48 -15.04 -7.88 18.37
C GLN A 48 -15.98 -9.07 18.17
N GLY A 49 -15.43 -10.23 17.87
CA GLY A 49 -16.19 -11.48 17.78
C GLY A 49 -16.65 -11.97 19.14
N MET A 50 -17.74 -12.74 19.20
CA MET A 50 -18.29 -13.28 20.45
C MET A 50 -17.32 -14.23 21.18
N ASP A 51 -16.47 -14.93 20.42
CA ASP A 51 -15.43 -15.84 20.93
C ASP A 51 -14.02 -15.24 20.83
N GLU A 52 -13.89 -13.96 20.48
CA GLU A 52 -12.59 -13.28 20.33
C GLU A 52 -12.18 -12.63 21.65
N THR A 53 -10.97 -12.92 22.11
CA THR A 53 -10.45 -12.24 23.30
C THR A 53 -10.21 -10.75 23.01
N LEU A 54 -10.31 -9.92 24.04
CA LEU A 54 -10.07 -8.48 23.89
C LEU A 54 -8.65 -8.18 23.36
N ARG A 55 -7.67 -9.02 23.71
CA ARG A 55 -6.28 -8.88 23.25
C ARG A 55 -6.18 -9.10 21.74
N ASP A 56 -6.78 -10.18 21.24
CA ASP A 56 -6.75 -10.53 19.82
C ASP A 56 -7.49 -9.49 18.98
N TYR A 57 -8.62 -8.99 19.50
CA TYR A 57 -9.35 -7.89 18.90
C TYR A 57 -8.50 -6.61 18.79
N ILE A 58 -7.84 -6.17 19.88
CA ILE A 58 -6.99 -4.98 19.87
C ILE A 58 -5.83 -5.14 18.89
N GLU A 59 -5.21 -6.32 18.81
CA GLU A 59 -4.13 -6.57 17.88
C GLU A 59 -4.61 -6.48 16.42
N ARG A 60 -5.77 -7.06 16.10
CA ARG A 60 -6.39 -6.98 14.77
C ARG A 60 -6.80 -5.56 14.43
N PHE A 61 -7.45 -4.86 15.35
CA PHE A 61 -7.84 -3.46 15.19
C PHE A 61 -6.61 -2.57 14.96
N THR A 62 -5.51 -2.78 15.69
CA THR A 62 -4.27 -1.98 15.56
C THR A 62 -3.53 -2.29 14.26
N ARG A 63 -3.55 -3.55 13.80
CA ARG A 63 -2.95 -3.96 12.51
C ARG A 63 -3.72 -3.41 11.31
N GLU A 64 -5.02 -3.24 11.47
CA GLU A 64 -5.94 -2.75 10.45
C GLU A 64 -6.29 -1.25 10.58
N ALA A 65 -5.93 -0.58 11.68
CA ALA A 65 -5.72 0.87 11.81
C ALA A 65 -4.43 1.32 11.11
#